data_AF-A0A928LIU1-F1
#
_entry.id   AF-A0A928LIU1-F1
#
_cell.length_a   1.000
_cell.length_b   1.000
_cell.length_c   1.000
_cell.angle_alpha   90.00
_cell.angle_beta   90.00
_cell.angle_gamma   90.00
#
_symmetry.space_group_name_H-M   'P 1'
#
loop_
_entity.id
_entity.type
_entity.pdbx_description
1 polymer ?
#
loop_
_entity_poly.entity_id
_entity_poly.type
_entity_poly.pdbx_seq_one_letter_code
_entity_poly.pdbx_strand_id
1 'polypeptide(L)' 'MRLANSSVTGIEISTNGQNWTPVSSNQITVNGDTVTISNVSSATQIRYAWTSWPSVSLFNGNGLPAEPFRAIL' A
#
# COMPACT_ATOMS: atom_id res chain seq x y z
N MET A 1 -6.09 3.81 -10.61
CA MET A 1 -4.71 3.51 -10.19
C MET A 1 -4.23 2.33 -11.01
N ARG A 2 -2.95 2.31 -11.34
CA ARG A 2 -2.30 1.22 -12.08
C ARG A 2 -1.00 0.88 -11.40
N LEU A 3 -0.55 -0.35 -11.60
CA LEU A 3 0.75 -0.77 -11.11
C LEU A 3 1.83 -0.46 -12.16
N ALA A 4 3.00 0.01 -11.72
CA ALA A 4 4.17 0.13 -12.61
C ALA A 4 4.73 -1.24 -13.02
N ASN A 5 4.53 -2.25 -12.18
CA ASN A 5 4.92 -3.65 -12.35
C ASN A 5 3.76 -4.54 -11.86
N SER A 6 3.69 -5.80 -12.26
CA SER A 6 2.58 -6.70 -11.89
C SER A 6 2.50 -7.08 -10.40
N SER A 7 3.24 -6.39 -9.51
CA SER A 7 3.37 -6.65 -8.08
C SER A 7 3.27 -5.36 -7.28
N VAL A 8 2.56 -5.36 -6.15
CA VAL A 8 2.41 -4.20 -5.28
C VAL A 8 3.42 -4.24 -4.15
N THR A 9 4.15 -3.13 -3.98
CA THR A 9 5.12 -2.89 -2.91
C THR A 9 4.90 -1.55 -2.22
N GLY A 10 5.41 -1.43 -0.99
CA GLY A 10 5.41 -0.17 -0.24
C GLY A 10 4.17 0.07 0.62
N ILE A 11 3.30 -0.94 0.76
CA ILE A 11 2.17 -0.93 1.70
C ILE A 11 2.61 -1.57 3.01
N GLU A 12 2.33 -0.89 4.12
CA GLU A 12 2.55 -1.39 5.46
C GLU A 12 1.29 -1.21 6.32
N ILE A 13 1.08 -2.14 7.24
CA ILE A 13 -0.02 -2.12 8.20
C ILE A 13 0.50 -1.99 9.62
N SER A 14 -0.34 -1.51 10.53
CA SER A 14 -0.06 -1.46 11.96
C SER A 14 -1.31 -1.74 12.78
N THR A 15 -1.12 -2.37 13.94
CA THR A 15 -2.18 -2.56 14.94
C THR A 15 -2.27 -1.38 15.92
N ASN A 16 -1.19 -0.60 16.07
CA ASN A 16 -1.07 0.47 17.07
C ASN A 16 -0.51 1.80 16.52
N GLY A 17 -0.18 1.85 15.22
CA GLY A 17 0.42 3.01 14.55
C GLY A 17 1.91 3.25 14.85
N GLN A 18 2.54 2.39 15.65
CA GLN A 18 3.96 2.51 16.04
C GLN A 18 4.81 1.45 15.34
N ASN A 19 4.35 0.20 15.33
CA ASN A 19 5.04 -0.92 14.70
C ASN A 19 4.41 -1.20 13.34
N TRP A 20 5.21 -1.14 12.28
CA TRP A 20 4.73 -1.26 10.91
C TRP A 20 5.28 -2.53 10.27
N THR A 21 4.40 -3.28 9.62
CA THR A 21 4.75 -4.53 8.96
C THR A 21 4.42 -4.44 7.46
N PRO A 22 5.37 -4.74 6.57
CA PRO A 22 5.10 -4.81 5.14
C PRO A 22 4.01 -5.83 4.81
N VAL A 23 3.13 -5.47 3.90
CA VAL A 23 2.13 -6.39 3.35
C VAL A 23 2.74 -7.10 2.13
N SER A 24 2.61 -8.41 2.07
CA SER A 24 3.10 -9.19 0.93
C SER A 24 2.24 -8.91 -0.31
N SER A 25 2.84 -8.82 -1.51
CA SER A 25 2.10 -8.47 -2.74
C SER A 25 0.94 -9.42 -3.05
N ASN A 26 1.01 -10.69 -2.65
CA ASN A 26 -0.06 -11.67 -2.84
C ASN A 26 -1.31 -11.39 -1.97
N GLN A 27 -1.20 -10.54 -0.96
CA GLN A 27 -2.32 -10.10 -0.13
C GLN A 27 -2.99 -8.83 -0.67
N ILE A 28 -2.40 -8.21 -1.70
CA ILE A 28 -2.82 -6.91 -2.23
C ILE A 28 -3.44 -7.11 -3.61
N THR A 29 -4.59 -6.49 -3.84
CA THR A 29 -5.24 -6.42 -5.16
C THR A 29 -5.53 -4.97 -5.50
N VAL A 30 -5.30 -4.58 -6.75
CA VAL A 30 -5.61 -3.24 -7.24
C VAL A 30 -6.62 -3.33 -8.37
N ASN A 31 -7.78 -2.72 -8.16
CA ASN A 31 -8.89 -2.66 -9.11
C ASN A 31 -9.25 -1.20 -9.34
N GLY A 32 -8.81 -0.65 -10.47
CA GLY A 32 -9.02 0.78 -10.76
C GLY A 32 -8.38 1.63 -9.66
N ASP A 33 -9.16 2.48 -9.00
CA ASP A 33 -8.69 3.37 -7.94
C ASP A 33 -8.74 2.73 -6.53
N THR A 34 -9.10 1.45 -6.44
CA THR A 34 -9.23 0.74 -5.18
C THR A 34 -8.06 -0.21 -4.95
N VAL A 35 -7.47 -0.12 -3.77
CA VAL A 35 -6.49 -1.10 -3.26
C VAL A 35 -7.16 -1.90 -2.15
N THR A 36 -7.24 -3.21 -2.32
CA THR A 36 -7.78 -4.14 -1.33
C THR A 36 -6.64 -4.95 -0.71
N ILE A 37 -6.66 -5.08 0.61
CA ILE A 37 -5.70 -5.90 1.35
C ILE A 37 -6.45 -6.96 2.13
N SER A 38 -6.00 -8.20 2.01
CA SER A 38 -6.61 -9.37 2.64
C SER A 38 -5.75 -9.97 3.74
N ASN A 39 -6.38 -10.71 4.66
CA ASN A 39 -5.72 -11.41 5.78
C ASN A 39 -4.95 -10.49 6.73
N VAL A 40 -5.56 -9.36 7.12
CA VAL A 40 -4.97 -8.33 7.99
C VAL A 40 -5.87 -7.98 9.19
N SER A 41 -6.52 -8.99 9.77
CA SER A 41 -7.63 -8.85 10.73
C SER A 41 -7.35 -8.04 12.00
N SER A 42 -6.09 -7.79 12.36
CA SER A 42 -5.70 -6.98 13.53
C SER A 42 -5.20 -5.58 13.18
N ALA A 43 -5.07 -5.26 11.89
CA ALA A 43 -4.60 -3.94 11.45
C ALA A 43 -5.66 -2.88 11.73
N THR A 44 -5.24 -1.77 12.34
CA THR A 44 -6.06 -0.58 12.56
C THR A 44 -5.62 0.58 11.68
N GLN A 45 -4.47 0.45 11.02
CA GLN A 45 -3.88 1.49 10.21
C GLN A 45 -3.12 0.91 9.04
N ILE A 46 -3.09 1.70 7.97
CA ILE A 46 -2.34 1.43 6.75
C ILE A 46 -1.55 2.68 6.36
N ARG A 47 -0.38 2.47 5.78
CA ARG A 47 0.37 3.53 5.09
C ARG A 47 0.96 3.02 3.79
N TYR A 48 1.26 3.97 2.91
CA TYR A 48 1.91 3.74 1.63
C TYR A 48 3.10 4.68 1.45
N ALA A 49 4.22 4.16 0.93
CA ALA A 49 5.42 4.93 0.57
C ALA A 49 5.97 5.82 1.70
N TRP A 50 5.85 5.37 2.96
CA TRP A 50 6.14 6.19 4.15
C TRP A 50 7.60 6.13 4.62
N THR A 51 8.26 5.03 4.32
CA THR A 51 9.68 4.84 4.58
C THR A 51 10.45 5.28 3.33
N SER A 52 11.74 5.59 3.44
CA SER A 52 12.62 5.95 2.32
C SER A 52 12.88 4.75 1.38
N TRP A 53 11.81 4.10 0.94
CA TRP A 53 11.79 2.92 0.08
C TRP A 53 12.03 3.38 -1.35
N PRO A 54 13.05 2.85 -2.03
CA PRO A 54 13.36 3.23 -3.40
C PRO A 54 12.36 2.67 -4.43
N SER A 55 11.33 1.92 -4.01
CA SER A 55 10.42 1.21 -4.92
C SER A 55 8.95 1.41 -4.55
N VAL A 56 8.32 2.39 -5.20
CA VAL A 56 6.87 2.62 -5.19
C VAL A 56 6.22 1.97 -6.42
N SER A 57 5.06 1.35 -6.21
CA SER A 57 4.37 0.53 -7.23
C SER A 57 3.05 1.10 -7.75
N LEU A 58 2.49 2.14 -7.12
CA LEU A 58 1.15 2.66 -7.40
C LEU A 58 1.24 3.97 -8.18
N PHE A 59 0.55 4.04 -9.32
CA PHE A 59 0.57 5.18 -10.23
C PHE A 59 -0.85 5.56 -10.63
N ASN A 60 -1.10 6.84 -10.87
CA ASN A 60 -2.40 7.31 -11.37
C ASN A 60 -2.54 7.07 -12.90
N GLY A 61 -3.69 7.44 -13.46
CA GLY A 61 -3.97 7.29 -14.90
C GLY A 61 -2.97 8.03 -15.80
N ASN A 62 -2.40 9.14 -15.32
CA ASN A 62 -1.37 9.92 -16.02
C ASN A 62 0.03 9.32 -15.89
N GLY A 63 0.22 8.25 -15.10
CA GLY A 63 1.55 7.66 -14.86
C GLY A 63 2.40 8.38 -13.84
N LEU A 64 1.79 9.23 -13.01
CA LEU A 64 2.48 9.84 -11.88
C LEU A 64 2.39 8.91 -10.66
N PRO A 65 3.43 8.84 -9.81
CA PRO A 65 3.38 8.04 -8.60
C PRO A 65 2.26 8.56 -7.69
N ALA A 66 1.60 7.64 -7.00
CA ALA A 66 0.72 8.00 -5.90
C ALA A 66 1.55 8.67 -4.78
N GLU A 67 1.05 9.76 -4.23
CA GLU A 67 1.66 10.42 -3.08
C GLU A 67 1.65 9.49 -1.86
N PRO A 68 2.63 9.58 -0.94
CA PRO A 68 2.57 8.87 0.33
C PRO A 68 1.30 9.22 1.10
N PHE A 69 0.65 8.21 1.66
CA PHE A 69 -0.57 8.41 2.45
C PHE A 69 -0.62 7.47 3.65
N ARG A 70 -1.50 7.81 4.59
CA ARG A 70 -1.87 6.98 5.75
C ARG A 70 -3.38 7.04 5.94
N ALA A 71 -3.98 5.93 6.34
CA ALA A 71 -5.39 5.83 6.69
C ALA A 71 -5.59 5.01 7.97
N ILE A 72 -6.71 5.30 8.64
CA ILE A 72 -7.22 4.56 9.80
C ILE A 72 -8.35 3.65 9.29
N LEU A 73 -8.37 2.40 9.74
CA LEU A 73 -9.30 1.34 9.32
C LEU A 73 -10.51 1.23 10.25
#